data_AF-A0A8J2RVQ3-F1
#
_entry.id   AF-A0A8J2RVQ3-F1
#
_cell.length_a   1.000
_cell.length_b   1.000
_cell.length_c   1.000
_cell.angle_alpha   90.00
_cell.angle_beta   90.00
_cell.angle_gamma   90.00
#
_symmetry.space_group_name_H-M   'P 1'
#
loop_
_entity.id
_entity.type
_entity.pdbx_description
1 polymer ?
#
loop_
_entity_poly.entity_id
_entity_poly.type
_entity_poly.pdbx_seq_one_letter_code
_entity_poly.pdbx_strand_id
1 'polypeptide(L)'
;MKYQLQIFAQILLTFRYGRDDEEVMGLKLSNESVLCVEQIYPLLPGAPIPQPLTKCQEVLMKRLGPNAHLVNLKLNHAVPASVRLLPAKEYRGAAIGINYDLRIYAGKVYE
;
A
#
# COMPACT_ATOMS: atom_id res chain seq x y z
N MET A 1 -1.88 16.31 27.18
CA MET A 1 -2.41 15.12 26.50
C MET A 1 -1.25 14.42 25.83
N LYS A 2 -0.90 13.20 26.25
CA LYS A 2 0.11 12.39 25.57
C LYS A 2 -0.55 11.75 24.35
N TYR A 3 0.17 11.70 23.24
CA TYR A 3 -0.26 10.98 22.04
C TYR A 3 0.84 10.03 21.63
N GLN A 4 0.44 8.86 21.13
CA GLN A 4 1.37 7.88 20.59
C GLN A 4 1.28 7.90 19.07
N LEU A 5 2.42 8.09 18.41
CA LEU A 5 2.51 8.03 16.95
C LEU A 5 2.59 6.56 16.52
N GLN A 6 1.69 6.16 15.64
CA GLN A 6 1.71 4.86 15.00
C GLN A 6 1.95 5.05 13.51
N ILE A 7 2.82 4.25 12.91
CA ILE A 7 3.07 4.24 11.47
C ILE A 7 2.49 2.94 10.92
N PHE A 8 1.65 3.08 9.90
CA PHE A 8 1.00 1.97 9.22
C PHE A 8 1.48 1.91 7.77
N ALA A 9 1.58 0.70 7.25
CA ALA A 9 1.66 0.44 5.83
C ALA A 9 0.43 -0.30 5.35
N GLN A 10 -0.01 0.03 4.14
CA GLN A 10 -1.21 -0.50 3.55
C GLN A 10 -0.99 -0.72 2.05
N ILE A 11 -1.47 -1.86 1.54
CA ILE A 11 -1.58 -2.11 0.11
C ILE A 11 -3.04 -1.96 -0.29
N LEU A 12 -3.30 -1.01 -1.19
CA LEU A 12 -4.58 -0.88 -1.87
C LEU A 12 -4.51 -1.51 -3.25
N LEU A 13 -5.60 -2.18 -3.62
CA LEU A 13 -5.90 -2.62 -4.96
C LEU A 13 -6.98 -1.73 -5.53
N THR A 14 -6.70 -1.11 -6.67
CA THR A 14 -7.68 -0.33 -7.43
C THR A 14 -7.99 -1.04 -8.73
N PHE A 15 -9.23 -1.50 -8.88
CA PHE A 15 -9.77 -2.04 -10.12
C PHE A 15 -10.57 -0.96 -10.83
N ARG A 16 -10.03 -0.42 -11.92
CA ARG A 16 -10.66 0.61 -12.76
C ARG A 16 -11.07 0.00 -14.09
N TYR A 17 -12.34 0.09 -14.45
CA TYR A 17 -12.89 -0.53 -15.66
C TYR A 17 -13.52 0.48 -16.63
N GLY A 18 -13.50 1.77 -16.29
CA GLY A 18 -13.93 2.85 -17.16
C GLY A 18 -13.04 4.07 -17.04
N ARG A 19 -13.38 5.11 -17.80
CA ARG A 19 -12.63 6.36 -17.81
C ARG A 19 -13.20 7.36 -16.80
N ASP A 20 -12.34 8.22 -16.27
CA ASP A 20 -12.72 9.22 -15.26
C ASP A 20 -13.69 10.26 -15.81
N ASP A 21 -13.61 10.56 -17.11
CA ASP A 21 -14.53 11.48 -17.79
C ASP A 21 -15.92 10.89 -18.00
N GLU A 22 -16.10 9.57 -17.85
CA GLU A 22 -17.42 8.91 -17.88
C GLU A 22 -18.06 8.88 -16.47
N GLU A 23 -17.28 9.06 -15.39
CA GLU A 23 -17.77 9.13 -14.01
C GLU A 23 -18.51 10.44 -13.69
N VAL A 24 -18.39 11.47 -14.55
CA VAL A 24 -19.02 12.80 -14.36
C VAL A 24 -20.56 12.76 -14.27
N MET A 25 -21.18 11.67 -14.73
CA MET A 25 -22.62 11.44 -14.65
C MET A 25 -23.05 10.82 -13.29
N GLY A 26 -22.16 10.80 -12.29
CA GLY A 26 -22.42 10.22 -10.98
C GLY A 26 -22.22 8.70 -10.90
N LEU A 27 -21.59 8.11 -11.92
CA LEU A 27 -21.19 6.71 -11.92
C LEU A 27 -19.80 6.57 -11.29
N LYS A 28 -19.56 5.45 -10.58
CA LYS A 28 -18.23 5.06 -10.14
C LYS A 28 -17.78 3.86 -10.95
N LEU A 29 -16.74 4.03 -11.76
CA LEU A 29 -16.17 3.02 -12.66
C LEU A 29 -14.87 2.45 -12.10
N SER A 30 -14.73 2.51 -10.77
CA SER A 30 -13.59 1.99 -10.04
C SER A 30 -13.99 1.42 -8.68
N ASN A 31 -13.38 0.29 -8.32
CA ASN A 31 -13.50 -0.32 -7.01
C ASN A 31 -12.14 -0.36 -6.33
N GLU A 32 -12.10 0.01 -5.06
CA GLU A 32 -10.90 -0.06 -4.24
C GLU A 32 -11.07 -1.16 -3.19
N SER A 33 -10.02 -1.92 -2.95
CA SER A 33 -9.97 -2.95 -1.93
C SER A 33 -8.67 -2.85 -1.14
N VAL A 34 -8.77 -2.97 0.18
CA VAL A 34 -7.61 -3.02 1.06
C VAL A 34 -7.15 -4.46 1.16
N LEU A 35 -5.95 -4.75 0.66
CA LEU A 35 -5.43 -6.11 0.64
C LEU A 35 -4.66 -6.48 1.92
N CYS A 36 -3.94 -5.51 2.47
CA CYS A 36 -3.08 -5.72 3.63
C CYS A 36 -2.92 -4.39 4.37
N VAL A 37 -2.95 -4.44 5.70
CA VAL A 37 -2.61 -3.32 6.59
C VAL A 37 -1.76 -3.88 7.72
N GLU A 38 -0.60 -3.28 7.96
CA GLU A 38 0.29 -3.65 9.06
C GLU A 38 0.83 -2.41 9.77
N GLN A 39 0.98 -2.49 11.08
CA GLN A 39 1.64 -1.46 11.88
C GLN A 39 3.16 -1.68 11.84
N ILE A 40 3.89 -0.69 11.33
CA ILE A 40 5.35 -0.70 11.22
C ILE A 40 6.00 -0.20 12.51
N TYR A 41 5.42 0.83 13.12
CA TYR A 41 5.97 1.46 14.32
C TYR A 41 4.86 1.93 15.25
N PRO A 42 5.02 1.82 16.59
CA PRO A 42 6.01 0.97 17.24
C PRO A 42 5.76 -0.50 16.90
N LEU A 43 6.82 -1.31 16.97
CA LEU A 43 6.69 -2.76 16.81
C LEU A 43 5.82 -3.29 17.96
N LEU A 44 4.76 -4.03 17.61
CA LEU A 44 3.89 -4.64 18.61
C LEU A 44 4.68 -5.71 19.40
N PRO A 45 4.43 -5.85 20.72
CA PRO A 45 5.06 -6.90 21.51
C PRO A 45 4.79 -8.29 20.90
N GLY A 46 5.85 -9.05 20.60
CA GLY A 46 5.73 -10.38 20.00
C GLY A 46 5.49 -10.41 18.49
N ALA A 47 5.50 -9.25 17.81
CA ALA A 47 5.45 -9.23 16.34
C ALA A 47 6.70 -9.93 15.77
N PRO A 48 6.53 -10.96 14.92
CA PRO A 48 7.68 -11.64 14.32
C PRO A 48 8.39 -10.68 13.38
N ILE A 49 9.67 -10.40 13.65
CA ILE A 49 10.52 -9.76 12.66
C ILE A 49 10.68 -10.77 11.53
N PRO A 50 10.35 -10.43 10.28
CA PRO A 50 10.47 -11.35 9.16
C PRO A 50 11.93 -11.85 9.05
N GLN A 51 12.15 -13.13 9.27
CA GLN A 51 13.44 -13.79 9.12
C GLN A 51 13.30 -14.97 8.14
N PRO A 52 14.29 -15.20 7.25
CA PRO A 52 15.49 -14.39 7.05
C PRO A 52 15.17 -13.05 6.36
N LEU A 53 15.99 -12.03 6.64
CA LEU A 53 15.94 -10.77 5.91
C LEU A 53 16.50 -10.96 4.49
N THR A 54 16.01 -10.15 3.56
CA THR A 54 16.62 -10.09 2.23
C THR A 54 17.96 -9.34 2.31
N LYS A 55 18.91 -9.68 1.43
CA LYS A 55 20.21 -8.98 1.35
C LYS A 55 20.05 -7.45 1.24
N CYS A 56 19.05 -6.99 0.48
CA CYS A 56 18.73 -5.57 0.36
C CYS A 56 18.31 -4.95 1.70
N GLN A 57 17.44 -5.63 2.46
CA GLN A 57 17.01 -5.18 3.78
C GLN A 57 18.19 -5.10 4.76
N GLU A 58 19.07 -6.10 4.78
CA GLU A 58 20.27 -6.07 5.64
C GLU A 58 21.18 -4.88 5.35
N VAL A 59 21.41 -4.59 4.06
CA VAL A 59 22.20 -3.43 3.65
C VAL A 59 21.51 -2.13 4.04
N LEU A 60 20.21 -1.99 3.80
CA LEU A 60 19.46 -0.78 4.16
C LEU A 60 19.44 -0.54 5.66
N MET A 61 19.24 -1.58 6.48
CA MET A 61 19.27 -1.47 7.94
C MET A 61 20.64 -0.99 8.44
N LYS A 62 21.73 -1.52 7.86
CA LYS A 62 23.10 -1.06 8.18
C LYS A 62 23.37 0.38 7.75
N ARG A 63 22.74 0.85 6.67
CA ARG A 63 22.96 2.20 6.09
C ARG A 63 22.09 3.28 6.74
N LEU A 64 20.84 2.97 7.06
CA LEU A 64 19.83 3.93 7.54
C LEU A 64 19.85 4.12 9.07
N GLY A 65 20.47 3.19 9.81
CA GLY A 65 20.71 3.32 11.25
C GLY A 65 19.54 2.82 12.13
N PRO A 66 19.51 3.21 13.42
CA PRO A 66 18.65 2.58 14.43
C PRO A 66 17.15 2.88 14.29
N ASN A 67 16.78 3.94 13.57
CA ASN A 67 15.38 4.31 13.30
C ASN A 67 14.84 3.68 12.01
N ALA A 68 15.60 2.79 11.36
CA ALA A 68 15.14 2.05 10.21
C ALA A 68 14.17 0.95 10.67
N HIS A 69 12.94 1.00 10.17
CA HIS A 69 11.93 -0.01 10.43
C HIS A 69 11.64 -0.80 9.15
N LEU A 70 11.51 -2.10 9.29
CA LEU A 70 11.25 -3.01 8.17
C LEU A 70 9.77 -2.97 7.80
N VAL A 71 9.51 -2.94 6.49
CA VAL A 71 8.18 -3.09 5.91
C VAL A 71 8.18 -4.37 5.09
N ASN A 72 7.33 -5.33 5.45
CA ASN A 72 7.21 -6.61 4.75
C ASN A 72 5.75 -7.04 4.70
N LEU A 73 5.06 -6.63 3.63
CA LEU A 73 3.65 -6.89 3.44
C LEU A 73 3.50 -8.12 2.54
N LYS A 74 2.86 -9.18 3.06
CA LYS A 74 2.61 -10.40 2.30
C LYS A 74 1.20 -10.39 1.73
N LEU A 75 1.11 -10.44 0.40
CA LEU A 75 -0.16 -10.60 -0.31
C LEU A 75 -0.50 -12.09 -0.45
N ASN A 76 -1.79 -12.41 -0.48
CA ASN A 76 -2.25 -13.78 -0.75
C ASN A 76 -2.10 -14.14 -2.24
N HIS A 77 -2.06 -15.43 -2.57
CA HIS A 77 -1.92 -15.89 -3.96
C HIS A 77 -3.17 -15.68 -4.83
N ALA A 78 -4.31 -15.28 -4.25
CA ALA A 78 -5.54 -15.02 -4.97
C ALA A 78 -5.62 -13.58 -5.53
N VAL A 79 -4.62 -12.76 -5.24
CA VAL A 79 -4.53 -11.38 -5.71
C VAL A 79 -4.25 -11.36 -7.23
N PRO A 80 -5.01 -10.60 -8.04
CA PRO A 80 -4.86 -10.59 -9.49
C PRO A 80 -3.56 -9.93 -9.96
N ALA A 81 -3.12 -10.20 -11.19
CA ALA A 81 -1.94 -9.53 -11.73
C ALA A 81 -2.18 -8.03 -11.99
N SER A 82 -1.12 -7.22 -11.93
CA SER A 82 -1.16 -5.81 -12.35
C SER A 82 -1.28 -5.73 -13.88
N VAL A 83 -2.47 -5.40 -14.38
CA VAL A 83 -2.78 -5.32 -15.81
C VAL A 83 -3.32 -3.94 -16.13
N ARG A 84 -2.86 -3.35 -17.24
CA ARG A 84 -3.37 -2.06 -17.72
C ARG A 84 -3.92 -2.20 -19.14
N LEU A 85 -5.05 -1.55 -19.38
CA LEU A 85 -5.65 -1.46 -20.69
C LEU A 85 -5.13 -0.21 -21.40
N LEU A 86 -4.66 -0.39 -22.64
CA LEU A 86 -4.27 0.72 -23.48
C LEU A 86 -5.53 1.39 -24.05
N PRO A 87 -5.76 2.68 -23.78
CA PRO A 87 -6.93 3.37 -24.31
C PRO A 87 -6.78 3.59 -25.82
N ALA A 88 -7.86 3.37 -26.58
CA ALA A 88 -7.86 3.56 -28.04
C ALA A 88 -7.86 5.03 -28.47
N LYS A 89 -8.38 5.92 -27.61
CA LYS A 89 -8.37 7.38 -27.78
C LYS A 89 -7.42 7.99 -26.77
N GLU A 90 -6.95 9.21 -27.04
CA GLU A 90 -6.16 9.94 -26.05
C GLU A 90 -6.92 10.03 -24.73
N TYR A 91 -6.22 9.65 -23.65
CA TYR A 91 -6.75 9.58 -22.32
C TYR A 91 -5.65 9.95 -21.35
N ARG A 92 -5.91 10.95 -20.52
CA ARG A 92 -4.95 11.52 -19.55
C ARG A 92 -5.37 11.28 -18.10
N GLY A 93 -6.44 10.50 -17.88
CA GLY A 93 -6.91 10.14 -16.54
C GLY A 93 -6.12 8.96 -15.95
N ALA A 94 -6.59 8.42 -14.82
CA ALA A 94 -5.89 7.31 -14.18
C ALA A 94 -5.96 6.04 -15.02
N ALA A 95 -4.87 5.27 -15.04
CA ALA A 95 -4.76 4.05 -15.85
C ALA A 95 -5.91 3.07 -15.59
N ILE A 96 -6.55 2.63 -16.68
CA ILE A 96 -7.64 1.64 -16.65
C ILE A 96 -7.02 0.25 -16.45
N GLY A 97 -7.55 -0.52 -15.51
CA GLY A 97 -7.08 -1.85 -15.15
C GLY A 97 -6.85 -2.01 -13.64
N ILE A 98 -5.91 -2.87 -13.31
CA ILE A 98 -5.56 -3.29 -11.94
C ILE A 98 -4.29 -2.56 -11.52
N ASN A 99 -4.39 -1.70 -10.50
CA ASN A 99 -3.25 -0.98 -9.93
C ASN A 99 -3.11 -1.32 -8.44
N TYR A 100 -1.85 -1.38 -7.98
CA TYR A 100 -1.49 -1.59 -6.58
C TYR A 100 -0.79 -0.36 -6.03
N ASP A 101 -1.31 0.20 -4.93
CA ASP A 101 -0.72 1.34 -4.25
C ASP A 101 -0.20 0.92 -2.86
N LEU A 102 1.10 1.14 -2.62
CA LEU A 102 1.67 1.08 -1.27
C LEU A 102 1.54 2.45 -0.60
N ARG A 103 0.75 2.53 0.46
CA ARG A 103 0.58 3.74 1.26
C ARG A 103 1.21 3.54 2.63
N ILE A 104 2.01 4.53 3.06
CA ILE A 104 2.57 4.60 4.40
C ILE A 104 2.07 5.88 5.03
N TYR A 105 1.45 5.77 6.19
CA TYR A 105 0.85 6.92 6.87
C TYR A 105 1.04 6.84 8.38
N ALA A 106 1.00 8.00 9.03
CA ALA A 106 1.08 8.12 10.47
C ALA A 106 -0.32 8.35 11.07
N GLY A 107 -0.70 7.52 12.02
CA GLY A 107 -1.87 7.69 12.88
C GLY A 107 -1.48 8.24 14.25
N LYS A 108 -2.39 8.98 14.88
CA LYS A 108 -2.28 9.40 16.27
C LYS A 108 -3.30 8.65 17.10
N VAL A 109 -2.84 7.95 18.13
CA VAL A 109 -3.72 7.41 19.17
C VAL A 109 -3.60 8.31 20.38
N TYR A 110 -4.76 8.82 20.82
CA TYR A 110 -4.87 9.61 22.05
C TYR A 110 -5.05 8.63 23.21
N GLU A 111 -4.24 8.80 24.26
CA GLU A 111 -4.41 8.12 25.54
C GLU A 111 -5.51 8.78 26.39
#